data_AF-A0A5D3JZ64-F1
#
_entry.id   AF-A0A5D3JZ64-F1
#
_cell.length_a   1.000
_cell.length_b   1.000
_cell.length_c   1.000
_cell.angle_alpha   90.00
_cell.angle_beta   90.00
_cell.angle_gamma   90.00
#
_symmetry.space_group_name_H-M   'P 1'
#
loop_
_entity.id
_entity.type
_entity.pdbx_description
1 polymer ?
#
loop_
_entity_poly.entity_id
_entity_poly.type
_entity_poly.pdbx_seq_one_letter_code
_entity_poly.pdbx_strand_id
1 'polypeptide(L)'
;MCIRDRTEDDFERRLYILRKSISQAIYQRRDRGLAGYYPCSMSCRTVIYKGMFLADQLGKYYPDLHEKDFESALALVHQRFSTNTFPAWSLAHPYRMIAHNGEINTLRGNTNWMAARQASVSSELYGKDINRLWPISYEGQSDTACFDNALEFLVQGGYSLPHAVMMMIPEAWAGNPLMDEKRRAFYEYHAALMEPWDGPAAIAFTDGRQIGATLDRNGLRPARYLVTKDDRIVMASEMGVLTIPEDQIITKWRLQPGKMLLVDLEQGRLIPDDEIKAELARSHPYKEWLERTQIVLEELPKVPTTGVRSNLSLLDRQQAFGYSQEDIAILMTPMAAIGEEAAGSMGNDTPISALSDKAKPLFTYFKQNFAQVTNPPI
;
A
#
# COMPACT_ATOMS: atom_id res chain seq x y z
N MET A 1 -31.27 -9.46 -21.49
CA MET A 1 -31.62 -8.29 -20.66
C MET A 1 -30.52 -7.27 -20.84
N CYS A 2 -30.60 -6.41 -21.86
CA CYS A 2 -29.59 -5.37 -22.12
C CYS A 2 -29.72 -4.31 -21.04
N ILE A 3 -28.93 -4.43 -19.97
CA ILE A 3 -28.84 -3.39 -18.97
C ILE A 3 -28.00 -2.27 -19.60
N ARG A 4 -28.65 -1.23 -20.11
CA ARG A 4 -27.97 -0.01 -20.54
C ARG A 4 -27.09 0.47 -19.38
N ASP A 5 -25.78 0.47 -19.57
CA ASP A 5 -24.86 1.19 -18.69
C ASP A 5 -25.28 2.67 -18.67
N ARG A 6 -25.43 3.24 -17.48
CA ARG A 6 -25.90 4.63 -17.34
C ARG A 6 -24.74 5.62 -17.43
N THR A 7 -23.54 5.19 -17.05
CA THR A 7 -22.29 5.97 -17.11
C THR A 7 -21.11 5.06 -17.48
N GLU A 8 -19.98 5.65 -17.87
CA GLU A 8 -18.74 4.89 -18.05
C GLU A 8 -18.25 4.22 -16.75
N ASP A 9 -18.44 4.85 -15.58
CA ASP A 9 -18.05 4.25 -14.29
C ASP A 9 -18.84 2.97 -14.00
N ASP A 10 -20.11 2.92 -14.39
CA ASP A 10 -20.91 1.70 -14.28
C ASP A 10 -20.35 0.59 -15.20
N PHE A 11 -19.88 0.95 -16.39
CA PHE A 11 -19.28 0.00 -17.32
C PHE A 11 -17.93 -0.52 -16.81
N GLU A 12 -17.04 0.36 -16.34
CA GLU A 12 -15.78 -0.01 -15.68
C GLU A 12 -16.01 -0.96 -14.49
N ARG A 13 -16.98 -0.65 -13.63
CA ARG A 13 -17.31 -1.50 -12.47
C ARG A 13 -17.82 -2.87 -12.89
N ARG A 14 -18.61 -2.97 -13.97
CA ARG A 14 -19.05 -4.25 -14.51
C ARG A 14 -17.90 -5.05 -15.11
N LEU A 15 -17.00 -4.41 -15.85
CA LEU A 15 -15.79 -5.04 -16.38
C LEU A 15 -14.90 -5.56 -15.23
N TYR A 16 -14.75 -4.79 -14.15
CA TYR A 16 -14.07 -5.21 -12.93
C TYR A 16 -14.70 -6.46 -12.31
N ILE A 17 -16.02 -6.45 -12.05
CA ILE A 17 -16.75 -7.60 -11.49
C ILE A 17 -16.65 -8.82 -12.41
N LEU A 18 -16.76 -8.62 -13.72
CA LEU A 18 -16.63 -9.69 -14.72
C LEU A 18 -15.23 -10.31 -14.69
N ARG A 19 -14.18 -9.48 -14.75
CA ARG A 19 -12.78 -9.92 -14.69
C ARG A 19 -12.49 -10.69 -13.41
N LYS A 20 -12.95 -10.20 -12.26
CA LYS A 20 -12.80 -10.88 -10.96
C LYS A 20 -13.58 -12.19 -10.91
N SER A 21 -14.81 -12.23 -11.43
CA SER A 21 -15.62 -13.45 -11.51
C SER A 21 -14.96 -14.54 -12.36
N ILE A 22 -14.44 -14.18 -13.54
CA ILE A 22 -13.74 -15.12 -14.42
C ILE A 22 -12.46 -15.62 -13.74
N SER A 23 -11.67 -14.70 -13.17
CA SER A 23 -10.43 -15.04 -12.47
C SER A 23 -10.68 -15.98 -11.29
N GLN A 24 -11.75 -15.74 -10.52
CA GLN A 24 -12.15 -16.59 -9.41
C GLN A 24 -12.59 -17.98 -9.89
N ALA A 25 -13.42 -18.05 -10.94
CA ALA A 25 -13.85 -19.31 -11.51
C ALA A 25 -12.67 -20.15 -12.03
N ILE A 26 -11.64 -19.51 -12.61
CA ILE A 26 -10.43 -20.17 -13.07
C ILE A 26 -9.56 -20.61 -11.89
N TYR A 27 -9.34 -19.74 -10.90
CA TYR A 27 -8.56 -20.04 -9.70
C TYR A 27 -9.12 -21.26 -8.94
N GLN A 28 -10.44 -21.35 -8.79
CA GLN A 28 -11.11 -22.45 -8.11
C GLN A 28 -10.95 -23.81 -8.79
N ARG A 29 -10.73 -23.85 -10.12
CA ARG A 29 -10.55 -25.10 -10.85
C ARG A 29 -9.24 -25.81 -10.50
N ARG A 30 -8.22 -25.07 -10.02
CA ARG A 30 -6.87 -25.59 -9.68
C ARG A 30 -6.24 -26.45 -10.80
N ASP A 31 -6.60 -26.15 -12.05
CA ASP A 31 -6.07 -26.84 -13.22
C ASP A 31 -4.73 -26.23 -13.62
N ARG A 32 -3.69 -27.07 -13.76
CA ARG A 32 -2.36 -26.64 -14.21
C ARG A 32 -2.39 -26.01 -15.60
N GLY A 33 -3.28 -26.47 -16.48
CA GLY A 33 -3.44 -25.91 -17.83
C GLY A 33 -3.94 -24.45 -17.83
N LEU A 34 -4.58 -24.02 -16.74
CA LEU A 34 -5.11 -22.66 -16.58
C LEU A 34 -4.19 -21.74 -15.77
N ALA A 35 -3.03 -22.24 -15.31
CA ALA A 35 -2.10 -21.46 -14.48
C ALA A 35 -1.54 -20.22 -15.19
N GLY A 36 -1.56 -20.19 -16.53
CA GLY A 36 -1.14 -19.05 -17.33
C GLY A 36 -2.22 -17.97 -17.54
N TYR A 37 -3.46 -18.19 -17.09
CA TYR A 37 -4.53 -17.21 -17.26
C TYR A 37 -4.25 -15.94 -16.43
N TYR A 38 -4.10 -14.81 -17.12
CA TYR A 38 -3.92 -13.52 -16.49
C TYR A 38 -4.43 -12.39 -17.40
N PRO A 39 -5.57 -11.76 -17.08
CA PRO A 39 -6.03 -10.59 -17.82
C PRO A 39 -5.20 -9.37 -17.39
N CYS A 40 -4.39 -8.84 -18.31
CA CYS A 40 -3.58 -7.64 -18.08
C CYS A 40 -4.45 -6.43 -17.76
N SER A 41 -5.42 -6.13 -18.63
CA SER A 41 -6.44 -5.10 -18.43
C SER A 41 -7.80 -5.60 -18.94
N MET A 42 -8.87 -5.00 -18.44
CA MET A 42 -10.25 -5.17 -18.95
C MET A 42 -11.01 -3.89 -18.58
N SER A 43 -10.90 -2.89 -19.44
CA SER A 43 -11.36 -1.52 -19.23
C SER A 43 -11.70 -0.91 -20.59
N CYS A 44 -12.63 0.06 -20.60
CA CYS A 44 -12.90 0.93 -21.74
C CYS A 44 -12.05 2.20 -21.72
N ARG A 45 -11.26 2.43 -20.66
CA ARG A 45 -10.41 3.62 -20.49
C ARG A 45 -8.92 3.31 -20.65
N THR A 46 -8.50 2.13 -20.21
CA THR A 46 -7.07 1.76 -20.17
C THR A 46 -6.78 0.43 -20.83
N VAL A 47 -5.63 0.34 -21.47
CA VAL A 47 -5.09 -0.89 -22.06
C VAL A 47 -3.63 -1.08 -21.65
N ILE A 48 -3.25 -2.31 -21.31
CA ILE A 48 -1.91 -2.61 -20.80
C ILE A 48 -1.18 -3.56 -21.76
N TYR A 49 -0.11 -3.04 -22.35
CA TYR A 49 0.89 -3.81 -23.09
C TYR A 49 2.10 -4.06 -22.18
N LYS A 50 2.32 -5.33 -21.82
CA LYS A 50 3.43 -5.73 -20.94
C LYS A 50 3.94 -7.12 -21.28
N GLY A 51 5.21 -7.37 -20.98
CA GLY A 51 5.80 -8.68 -21.20
C GLY A 51 7.20 -8.83 -20.66
N MET A 52 7.80 -9.97 -20.96
CA MET A 52 9.14 -10.37 -20.53
C MET A 52 10.17 -10.10 -21.63
N PHE A 53 10.45 -8.82 -21.87
CA PHE A 53 11.43 -8.36 -22.84
C PHE A 53 12.15 -7.11 -22.32
N LEU A 54 13.25 -6.74 -22.95
CA LEU A 54 13.94 -5.48 -22.62
C LEU A 54 13.07 -4.29 -22.98
N ALA A 55 13.19 -3.18 -22.24
CA ALA A 55 12.32 -2.02 -22.42
C ALA A 55 12.37 -1.45 -23.86
N ASP A 56 13.54 -1.50 -24.51
CA ASP A 56 13.75 -1.07 -25.90
C ASP A 56 13.14 -2.02 -26.95
N GLN A 57 12.67 -3.20 -26.54
CA GLN A 57 12.01 -4.19 -27.39
C GLN A 57 10.49 -4.05 -27.39
N LEU A 58 9.90 -3.25 -26.49
CA LEU A 58 8.44 -3.11 -26.35
C LEU A 58 7.73 -2.81 -27.67
N GLY A 59 8.17 -1.75 -28.39
CA GLY A 59 7.57 -1.37 -29.67
C GLY A 59 7.78 -2.41 -30.78
N LYS A 60 8.91 -3.13 -30.76
CA LYS A 60 9.17 -4.20 -31.73
C LYS A 60 8.29 -5.43 -31.48
N TYR A 61 7.98 -5.71 -30.22
CA TYR A 61 7.17 -6.86 -29.82
C TYR A 61 5.68 -6.64 -30.06
N TYR A 62 5.19 -5.41 -29.86
CA TYR A 62 3.80 -5.02 -30.09
C TYR A 62 3.69 -4.00 -31.24
N PRO A 63 3.48 -4.48 -32.48
CA PRO A 63 3.34 -3.62 -33.66
C PRO A 63 2.23 -2.58 -33.53
N ASP A 64 1.18 -2.89 -32.76
CA ASP A 64 0.04 -2.00 -32.48
C ASP A 64 0.48 -0.64 -31.94
N LEU A 65 1.61 -0.56 -31.22
CA LEU A 65 2.15 0.68 -30.67
C LEU A 65 2.74 1.63 -31.73
N HIS A 66 2.92 1.14 -32.96
CA HIS A 66 3.37 1.94 -34.10
C HIS A 66 2.20 2.39 -35.00
N GLU A 67 0.98 1.92 -34.74
CA GLU A 67 -0.20 2.34 -35.50
C GLU A 67 -0.56 3.79 -35.19
N LYS A 68 -0.92 4.55 -36.22
CA LYS A 68 -1.24 5.98 -36.08
C LYS A 68 -2.48 6.23 -35.23
N ASP A 69 -3.40 5.28 -35.23
CA ASP A 69 -4.63 5.35 -34.44
C ASP A 69 -4.39 5.03 -32.95
N PHE A 70 -3.18 4.59 -32.58
CA PHE A 70 -2.79 4.35 -31.19
C PHE A 70 -2.38 5.66 -30.50
N GLU A 71 -3.38 6.53 -30.28
CA GLU A 71 -3.21 7.81 -29.60
C GLU A 71 -3.63 7.72 -28.12
N SER A 72 -2.94 8.46 -27.25
CA SER A 72 -3.29 8.52 -25.82
C SER A 72 -2.89 9.85 -25.19
N ALA A 73 -3.73 10.36 -24.29
CA ALA A 73 -3.45 11.52 -23.46
C ALA A 73 -2.51 11.22 -22.28
N LEU A 74 -2.36 9.94 -21.93
CA LEU A 74 -1.52 9.48 -20.82
C LEU A 74 -0.70 8.25 -21.21
N ALA A 75 0.46 8.07 -20.57
CA ALA A 75 1.26 6.87 -20.69
C ALA A 75 1.92 6.54 -19.35
N LEU A 76 1.90 5.27 -18.99
CA LEU A 76 2.58 4.75 -17.81
C LEU A 76 3.50 3.61 -18.20
N VAL A 77 4.81 3.79 -17.98
CA VAL A 77 5.85 2.82 -18.37
C VAL A 77 6.62 2.41 -17.14
N HIS A 78 6.96 1.12 -17.05
CA HIS A 78 7.72 0.59 -15.93
C HIS A 78 8.64 -0.54 -16.34
N GLN A 79 9.88 -0.50 -15.86
CA GLN A 79 10.83 -1.59 -15.97
C GLN A 79 11.10 -2.18 -14.59
N ARG A 80 10.87 -3.49 -14.44
CA ARG A 80 11.02 -4.19 -13.16
C ARG A 80 12.39 -4.86 -13.06
N PHE A 81 13.01 -4.73 -11.90
CA PHE A 81 14.13 -5.58 -11.49
C PHE A 81 13.61 -6.67 -10.54
N SER A 82 13.87 -7.94 -10.83
CA SER A 82 13.41 -9.05 -9.99
C SER A 82 14.58 -9.70 -9.27
N THR A 83 14.36 -10.11 -8.02
CA THR A 83 15.25 -11.01 -7.27
C THR A 83 15.12 -12.49 -7.71
N ASN A 84 14.24 -12.78 -8.66
CA ASN A 84 13.94 -14.12 -9.15
C ASN A 84 14.52 -14.28 -10.55
N THR A 85 15.11 -15.44 -10.83
CA THR A 85 15.63 -15.81 -12.16
C THR A 85 14.55 -16.38 -13.08
N PHE A 86 13.41 -16.82 -12.53
CA PHE A 86 12.30 -17.37 -13.31
C PHE A 86 11.37 -16.27 -13.81
N PRO A 87 11.23 -16.09 -15.13
CA PRO A 87 10.37 -15.07 -15.69
C PRO A 87 8.89 -15.44 -15.53
N ALA A 88 8.08 -14.49 -15.07
CA ALA A 88 6.62 -14.63 -15.02
C ALA A 88 5.97 -13.39 -15.62
N TRP A 89 5.29 -13.57 -16.76
CA TRP A 89 4.65 -12.50 -17.54
C TRP A 89 3.63 -11.69 -16.73
N SER A 90 2.88 -12.35 -15.86
CA SER A 90 1.87 -11.72 -15.00
C SER A 90 2.46 -10.72 -14.00
N LEU A 91 3.74 -10.87 -13.63
CA LEU A 91 4.44 -10.02 -12.68
C LEU A 91 5.10 -8.79 -13.33
N ALA A 92 5.08 -8.69 -14.67
CA ALA A 92 5.48 -7.46 -15.34
C ALA A 92 4.52 -6.33 -14.97
N HIS A 93 5.04 -5.11 -14.93
CA HIS A 93 4.25 -3.89 -14.74
C HIS A 93 3.96 -3.25 -16.11
N PRO A 94 3.02 -2.31 -16.22
CA PRO A 94 2.08 -1.85 -15.17
C PRO A 94 1.08 -2.92 -14.71
N TYR A 95 0.52 -2.70 -13.53
CA TYR A 95 -0.74 -3.32 -13.09
C TYR A 95 -1.92 -2.44 -13.52
N ARG A 96 -3.16 -2.79 -13.14
CA ARG A 96 -4.36 -2.18 -13.76
C ARG A 96 -4.52 -0.71 -13.43
N MET A 97 -4.15 -0.35 -12.22
CA MET A 97 -4.21 1.02 -11.72
C MET A 97 -2.84 1.60 -11.46
N ILE A 98 -1.81 0.77 -11.21
CA ILE A 98 -0.53 1.26 -10.71
C ILE A 98 0.72 0.74 -11.43
N ALA A 99 1.79 1.51 -11.33
CA ALA A 99 3.17 1.06 -11.43
C ALA A 99 3.91 1.47 -10.16
N HIS A 100 4.64 0.51 -9.58
CA HIS A 100 5.29 0.67 -8.29
C HIS A 100 6.79 0.38 -8.40
N ASN A 101 7.60 1.38 -8.07
CA ASN A 101 9.03 1.21 -7.82
C ASN A 101 9.23 1.17 -6.30
N GLY A 102 9.51 -0.01 -5.75
CA GLY A 102 9.58 -0.17 -4.32
C GLY A 102 9.30 -1.59 -3.84
N GLU A 103 9.06 -1.70 -2.55
CA GLU A 103 8.64 -2.93 -1.87
C GLU A 103 7.72 -2.59 -0.70
N ILE A 104 6.58 -3.27 -0.59
CA ILE A 104 5.66 -3.10 0.53
C ILE A 104 6.03 -4.08 1.65
N ASN A 105 6.64 -3.57 2.72
CA ASN A 105 7.15 -4.40 3.82
C ASN A 105 6.08 -4.82 4.84
N THR A 106 4.91 -4.17 4.83
CA THR A 106 3.75 -4.54 5.68
C THR A 106 2.80 -5.55 5.02
N LEU A 107 3.14 -6.09 3.83
CA LEU A 107 2.24 -6.88 2.98
C LEU A 107 1.42 -7.93 3.72
N ARG A 108 2.06 -8.79 4.54
CA ARG A 108 1.37 -9.88 5.22
C ARG A 108 0.28 -9.37 6.16
N GLY A 109 0.51 -8.26 6.84
CA GLY A 109 -0.49 -7.59 7.66
C GLY A 109 -1.66 -7.11 6.80
N ASN A 110 -1.34 -6.35 5.76
CA ASN A 110 -2.33 -5.72 4.87
C ASN A 110 -3.22 -6.77 4.18
N THR A 111 -2.65 -7.87 3.70
CA THR A 111 -3.43 -8.95 3.05
C THR A 111 -4.39 -9.63 4.04
N ASN A 112 -3.94 -9.85 5.28
CA ASN A 112 -4.77 -10.47 6.32
C ASN A 112 -5.90 -9.54 6.74
N TRP A 113 -5.61 -8.25 6.87
CA TRP A 113 -6.58 -7.22 7.21
C TRP A 113 -7.62 -7.02 6.10
N MET A 114 -7.20 -7.01 4.83
CA MET A 114 -8.13 -7.02 3.70
C MET A 114 -9.00 -8.27 3.69
N ALA A 115 -8.45 -9.44 3.99
CA ALA A 115 -9.24 -10.67 4.11
C ALA A 115 -10.24 -10.62 5.26
N ALA A 116 -9.87 -10.05 6.42
CA ALA A 116 -10.78 -9.89 7.56
C ALA A 116 -11.97 -8.98 7.24
N ARG A 117 -11.78 -7.95 6.40
CA ARG A 117 -12.84 -7.03 5.96
C ARG A 117 -13.93 -7.70 5.12
N GLN A 118 -13.66 -8.87 4.54
CA GLN A 118 -14.64 -9.63 3.75
C GLN A 118 -15.97 -9.82 4.48
N ALA A 119 -15.93 -10.00 5.80
CA ALA A 119 -17.12 -10.31 6.59
C ALA A 119 -18.04 -9.10 6.84
N SER A 120 -17.50 -7.88 6.83
CA SER A 120 -18.21 -6.66 7.25
C SER A 120 -18.38 -5.63 6.15
N VAL A 121 -17.66 -5.76 5.04
CA VAL A 121 -17.66 -4.77 3.96
C VAL A 121 -18.98 -4.79 3.18
N SER A 122 -19.50 -3.59 2.91
CA SER A 122 -20.68 -3.37 2.08
C SER A 122 -20.50 -2.13 1.22
N SER A 123 -20.96 -2.17 -0.03
CA SER A 123 -21.05 -0.99 -0.89
C SER A 123 -22.30 -1.09 -1.74
N GLU A 124 -23.07 -0.01 -1.80
CA GLU A 124 -24.26 0.09 -2.65
C GLU A 124 -23.91 -0.09 -4.13
N LEU A 125 -22.73 0.37 -4.55
CA LEU A 125 -22.25 0.30 -5.93
C LEU A 125 -21.93 -1.13 -6.37
N TYR A 126 -21.46 -1.97 -5.45
CA TYR A 126 -21.27 -3.40 -5.72
C TYR A 126 -22.56 -4.21 -5.53
N GLY A 127 -23.45 -3.76 -4.65
CA GLY A 127 -24.66 -4.49 -4.30
C GLY A 127 -24.36 -5.93 -3.90
N LYS A 128 -25.08 -6.88 -4.50
CA LYS A 128 -24.93 -8.32 -4.22
C LYS A 128 -23.67 -8.93 -4.84
N ASP A 129 -23.12 -8.30 -5.88
CA ASP A 129 -21.96 -8.82 -6.60
C ASP A 129 -20.66 -8.70 -5.80
N ILE A 130 -20.66 -7.95 -4.69
CA ILE A 130 -19.50 -7.84 -3.78
C ILE A 130 -18.99 -9.22 -3.32
N ASN A 131 -19.91 -10.19 -3.13
CA ASN A 131 -19.57 -11.55 -2.72
C ASN A 131 -18.75 -12.31 -3.77
N ARG A 132 -18.80 -11.89 -5.04
CA ARG A 132 -18.07 -12.52 -6.16
C ARG A 132 -16.64 -12.00 -6.29
N LEU A 133 -16.28 -10.93 -5.57
CA LEU A 133 -14.97 -10.30 -5.66
C LEU A 133 -13.90 -11.01 -4.82
N TRP A 134 -14.31 -11.81 -3.85
CA TRP A 134 -13.40 -12.42 -2.87
C TRP A 134 -12.74 -13.72 -3.39
N PRO A 135 -11.45 -13.94 -3.07
CA PRO A 135 -10.56 -13.02 -2.34
C PRO A 135 -10.14 -11.83 -3.23
N ILE A 136 -9.95 -10.65 -2.62
CA ILE A 136 -9.47 -9.46 -3.35
C ILE A 136 -8.08 -9.72 -3.94
N SER A 137 -7.18 -10.29 -3.14
CA SER A 137 -5.84 -10.71 -3.57
C SER A 137 -5.71 -12.23 -3.44
N TYR A 138 -5.18 -12.86 -4.48
CA TYR A 138 -4.95 -14.31 -4.50
C TYR A 138 -3.64 -14.65 -3.79
N GLU A 139 -3.54 -15.87 -3.28
CA GLU A 139 -2.31 -16.36 -2.67
C GLU A 139 -1.16 -16.40 -3.69
N GLY A 140 0.03 -15.99 -3.27
CA GLY A 140 1.24 -15.98 -4.11
C GLY A 140 1.37 -14.80 -5.08
N GLN A 141 0.47 -13.81 -5.03
CA GLN A 141 0.63 -12.56 -5.77
C GLN A 141 1.75 -11.69 -5.18
N SER A 142 2.37 -10.85 -6.02
CA SER A 142 3.36 -9.90 -5.54
C SER A 142 2.72 -8.83 -4.67
N ASP A 143 3.54 -8.14 -3.88
CA ASP A 143 3.18 -6.97 -3.09
C ASP A 143 2.42 -5.91 -3.91
N THR A 144 2.96 -5.52 -5.06
CA THR A 144 2.32 -4.56 -5.97
C THR A 144 0.97 -5.04 -6.49
N ALA A 145 0.84 -6.32 -6.85
CA ALA A 145 -0.43 -6.88 -7.30
C ALA A 145 -1.50 -6.81 -6.20
N CYS A 146 -1.10 -7.11 -4.96
CA CYS A 146 -1.99 -7.02 -3.81
C CYS A 146 -2.45 -5.59 -3.55
N PHE A 147 -1.55 -4.61 -3.69
CA PHE A 147 -1.90 -3.19 -3.58
C PHE A 147 -2.83 -2.75 -4.71
N ASP A 148 -2.53 -3.11 -5.96
CA ASP A 148 -3.35 -2.80 -7.14
C ASP A 148 -4.78 -3.32 -6.98
N ASN A 149 -4.95 -4.57 -6.54
CA ASN A 149 -6.28 -5.15 -6.31
C ASN A 149 -7.04 -4.40 -5.21
N ALA A 150 -6.37 -3.99 -4.13
CA ALA A 150 -6.99 -3.26 -3.04
C ALA A 150 -7.39 -1.84 -3.48
N LEU A 151 -6.52 -1.15 -4.23
CA LEU A 151 -6.83 0.17 -4.79
C LEU A 151 -8.01 0.10 -5.76
N GLU A 152 -8.02 -0.87 -6.67
CA GLU A 152 -9.11 -1.07 -7.63
C GLU A 152 -10.42 -1.41 -6.93
N PHE A 153 -10.37 -2.20 -5.86
CA PHE A 153 -11.55 -2.47 -5.03
C PHE A 153 -12.11 -1.20 -4.36
N LEU A 154 -11.26 -0.29 -3.90
CA LEU A 154 -11.72 0.96 -3.30
C LEU A 154 -12.30 1.92 -4.35
N VAL A 155 -11.60 2.10 -5.47
CA VAL A 155 -12.03 3.02 -6.54
C VAL A 155 -13.34 2.55 -7.17
N GLN A 156 -13.44 1.27 -7.53
CA GLN A 156 -14.68 0.70 -8.07
C GLN A 156 -15.81 0.66 -7.03
N GLY A 157 -15.45 0.71 -5.74
CA GLY A 157 -16.35 0.79 -4.59
C GLY A 157 -16.86 2.21 -4.28
N GLY A 158 -16.36 3.23 -4.98
CA GLY A 158 -16.86 4.62 -4.94
C GLY A 158 -15.90 5.66 -4.36
N TYR A 159 -14.70 5.26 -3.90
CA TYR A 159 -13.68 6.23 -3.50
C TYR A 159 -13.09 6.92 -4.74
N SER A 160 -12.82 8.22 -4.65
CA SER A 160 -12.00 8.87 -5.68
C SER A 160 -10.58 8.28 -5.64
N LEU A 161 -9.90 8.24 -6.79
CA LEU A 161 -8.53 7.76 -6.90
C LEU A 161 -7.57 8.42 -5.88
N PRO A 162 -7.50 9.77 -5.74
CA PRO A 162 -6.64 10.38 -4.74
C PRO A 162 -7.03 10.03 -3.29
N HIS A 163 -8.33 9.88 -3.00
CA HIS A 163 -8.79 9.47 -1.66
C HIS A 163 -8.32 8.07 -1.32
N ALA A 164 -8.54 7.10 -2.22
CA ALA A 164 -8.11 5.72 -2.01
C ALA A 164 -6.58 5.63 -1.82
N VAL A 165 -5.80 6.35 -2.62
CA VAL A 165 -4.34 6.42 -2.47
C VAL A 165 -3.93 7.06 -1.15
N MET A 166 -4.54 8.18 -0.74
CA MET A 166 -4.24 8.83 0.54
C MET A 166 -4.59 7.97 1.76
N MET A 167 -5.61 7.10 1.63
CA MET A 167 -5.98 6.15 2.68
C MET A 167 -5.01 4.98 2.76
N MET A 168 -4.52 4.47 1.62
CA MET A 168 -3.58 3.34 1.59
C MET A 168 -2.13 3.76 1.89
N ILE A 169 -1.70 4.95 1.44
CA ILE A 169 -0.37 5.52 1.65
C ILE A 169 -0.52 6.90 2.31
N PRO A 170 -0.90 6.95 3.60
CA PRO A 170 -1.04 8.21 4.31
C PRO A 170 0.33 8.84 4.57
N GLU A 171 0.42 10.15 4.42
CA GLU A 171 1.61 10.90 4.82
C GLU A 171 1.85 10.82 6.33
N ALA A 172 3.04 11.23 6.78
CA ALA A 172 3.36 11.31 8.21
C ALA A 172 2.53 12.43 8.89
N TRP A 173 1.40 12.05 9.48
CA TRP A 173 0.45 12.95 10.14
C TRP A 173 0.59 12.96 11.67
N ALA A 174 0.94 11.82 12.27
CA ALA A 174 1.08 11.69 13.72
C ALA A 174 2.25 12.55 14.22
N GLY A 175 2.00 13.43 15.17
CA GLY A 175 3.01 14.31 15.76
C GLY A 175 3.52 15.42 14.83
N ASN A 176 2.90 15.66 13.66
CA ASN A 176 3.32 16.73 12.75
C ASN A 176 2.70 18.09 13.14
N PRO A 177 3.47 19.05 13.68
CA PRO A 177 2.95 20.34 14.13
C PRO A 177 2.57 21.29 12.98
N LEU A 178 3.04 21.02 11.75
CA LEU A 178 2.79 21.85 10.57
C LEU A 178 1.50 21.46 9.83
N MET A 179 0.88 20.33 10.20
CA MET A 179 -0.35 19.84 9.58
C MET A 179 -1.57 20.52 10.20
N ASP A 180 -2.48 21.01 9.37
CA ASP A 180 -3.73 21.59 9.82
C ASP A 180 -4.66 20.54 10.48
N GLU A 181 -5.51 21.00 11.38
CA GLU A 181 -6.39 20.12 12.16
C GLU A 181 -7.36 19.29 11.30
N LYS A 182 -7.86 19.84 10.18
CA LYS A 182 -8.83 19.13 9.34
C LYS A 182 -8.16 17.96 8.62
N ARG A 183 -6.97 18.20 8.07
CA ARG A 183 -6.15 17.16 7.44
C ARG A 183 -5.69 16.11 8.44
N ARG A 184 -5.32 16.52 9.67
CA ARG A 184 -5.01 15.59 10.75
C ARG A 184 -6.21 14.70 11.08
N ALA A 185 -7.40 15.29 11.28
CA ALA A 185 -8.63 14.56 11.56
C ALA A 185 -9.01 13.61 10.41
N PHE A 186 -8.79 14.01 9.16
CA PHE A 186 -8.96 13.13 8.01
C PHE A 186 -8.08 11.88 8.13
N TYR A 187 -6.78 12.02 8.39
CA TYR A 187 -5.90 10.85 8.48
C TYR A 187 -6.15 10.01 9.72
N GLU A 188 -6.44 10.64 10.87
CA GLU A 188 -6.76 9.93 12.10
C GLU A 188 -8.02 9.07 11.94
N TYR A 189 -9.06 9.60 11.29
CA TYR A 189 -10.26 8.84 10.96
C TYR A 189 -9.96 7.63 10.06
N HIS A 190 -9.17 7.82 9.00
CA HIS A 190 -8.85 6.73 8.08
C HIS A 190 -7.87 5.71 8.66
N ALA A 191 -7.03 6.10 9.63
CA ALA A 191 -6.11 5.17 10.31
C ALA A 191 -6.86 4.06 11.07
N ALA A 192 -8.09 4.31 11.50
CA ALA A 192 -8.96 3.30 12.10
C ALA A 192 -9.60 2.35 11.06
N LEU A 193 -9.64 2.74 9.78
CA LEU A 193 -10.31 2.02 8.70
C LEU A 193 -9.33 1.23 7.81
N MET A 194 -8.14 1.76 7.58
CA MET A 194 -7.12 1.18 6.71
C MET A 194 -5.75 1.36 7.33
N GLU A 195 -5.06 0.24 7.57
CA GLU A 195 -3.66 0.24 7.92
C GLU A 195 -2.79 0.70 6.73
N PRO A 196 -1.69 1.45 6.97
CA PRO A 196 -0.79 1.88 5.90
C PRO A 196 -0.15 0.70 5.18
N TRP A 197 -0.15 0.77 3.85
CA TRP A 197 0.66 -0.09 2.99
C TRP A 197 2.06 0.51 2.88
N ASP A 198 2.89 0.19 3.88
CA ASP A 198 4.17 0.84 4.13
C ASP A 198 5.35 0.08 3.48
N GLY A 199 6.48 0.79 3.39
CA GLY A 199 7.68 0.37 2.70
C GLY A 199 8.12 1.40 1.65
N PRO A 200 9.36 1.30 1.13
CA PRO A 200 9.82 2.21 0.09
C PRO A 200 8.91 2.14 -1.12
N ALA A 201 8.33 3.25 -1.54
CA ALA A 201 7.40 3.25 -2.66
C ALA A 201 7.44 4.57 -3.42
N ALA A 202 7.66 4.48 -4.73
CA ALA A 202 7.22 5.48 -5.69
C ALA A 202 6.12 4.84 -6.54
N ILE A 203 4.88 5.25 -6.31
CA ILE A 203 3.71 4.71 -7.00
C ILE A 203 3.19 5.76 -7.96
N ALA A 204 3.17 5.41 -9.24
CA ALA A 204 2.39 6.10 -10.25
C ALA A 204 1.07 5.35 -10.45
N PHE A 205 -0.04 6.07 -10.55
CA PHE A 205 -1.38 5.51 -10.55
C PHE A 205 -2.30 6.21 -11.53
N THR A 206 -3.30 5.50 -12.06
CA THR A 206 -4.31 6.06 -12.97
C THR A 206 -5.60 5.23 -12.96
N ASP A 207 -6.73 5.89 -13.20
CA ASP A 207 -8.03 5.28 -13.52
C ASP A 207 -8.46 5.55 -14.99
N GLY A 208 -7.55 6.08 -15.80
CA GLY A 208 -7.79 6.50 -17.18
C GLY A 208 -8.28 7.95 -17.35
N ARG A 209 -8.77 8.60 -16.28
CA ARG A 209 -9.20 10.01 -16.28
C ARG A 209 -8.25 10.90 -15.51
N GLN A 210 -7.69 10.37 -14.44
CA GLN A 210 -6.65 11.00 -13.66
C GLN A 210 -5.38 10.17 -13.74
N ILE A 211 -4.23 10.83 -13.77
CA ILE A 211 -2.93 10.18 -13.63
C ILE A 211 -2.13 10.93 -12.57
N GLY A 212 -1.53 10.20 -11.66
CA GLY A 212 -0.80 10.78 -10.56
C GLY A 212 0.35 9.94 -10.08
N ALA A 213 1.07 10.49 -9.12
CA ALA A 213 2.11 9.79 -8.41
C ALA A 213 2.19 10.25 -6.95
N THR A 214 2.53 9.31 -6.08
CA THR A 214 2.83 9.57 -4.67
C THR A 214 4.09 8.82 -4.26
N LEU A 215 4.73 9.31 -3.22
CA LEU A 215 5.78 8.58 -2.52
C LEU A 215 5.24 7.97 -1.23
N ASP A 216 5.97 7.00 -0.70
CA ASP A 216 5.81 6.57 0.69
C ASP A 216 6.04 7.73 1.66
N ARG A 217 5.60 7.53 2.91
CA ARG A 217 5.66 8.55 3.96
C ARG A 217 7.06 9.10 4.24
N ASN A 218 8.10 8.34 3.95
CA ASN A 218 9.50 8.71 4.17
C ASN A 218 10.20 9.15 2.87
N GLY A 219 9.56 8.93 1.71
CA GLY A 219 10.10 9.23 0.38
C GLY A 219 11.40 8.49 0.08
N LEU A 220 11.40 7.18 0.30
CA LEU A 220 12.58 6.31 0.17
C LEU A 220 12.93 5.99 -1.28
N ARG A 221 12.09 6.41 -2.24
CA ARG A 221 12.29 6.22 -3.68
C ARG A 221 12.30 7.55 -4.43
N PRO A 222 13.15 7.71 -5.45
CA PRO A 222 13.20 8.94 -6.21
C PRO A 222 12.02 9.03 -7.18
N ALA A 223 11.41 10.21 -7.25
CA ALA A 223 10.48 10.58 -8.30
C ALA A 223 10.72 12.06 -8.66
N ARG A 224 10.94 12.31 -9.93
CA ARG A 224 11.26 13.63 -10.47
C ARG A 224 10.34 13.93 -11.63
N TYR A 225 9.91 15.17 -11.74
CA TYR A 225 9.01 15.57 -12.81
C TYR A 225 9.41 16.92 -13.41
N LEU A 226 8.99 17.10 -14.66
CA LEU A 226 9.06 18.36 -15.37
C LEU A 226 7.72 18.70 -16.00
N VAL A 227 7.49 19.99 -16.19
CA VAL A 227 6.32 20.56 -16.88
C VAL A 227 6.83 21.40 -18.04
N THR A 228 6.31 21.17 -19.24
CA THR A 228 6.71 21.88 -20.46
C THR A 228 5.71 22.98 -20.83
N LYS A 229 6.11 23.87 -21.75
CA LYS A 229 5.28 24.95 -22.31
C LYS A 229 4.09 24.48 -23.15
N ASP A 230 4.13 23.23 -23.62
CA ASP A 230 3.05 22.57 -24.34
C ASP A 230 2.25 21.62 -23.43
N ASP A 231 2.16 21.97 -22.14
CA ASP A 231 1.33 21.30 -21.12
C ASP A 231 1.59 19.79 -20.93
N ARG A 232 2.77 19.30 -21.32
CA ARG A 232 3.18 17.93 -21.02
C ARG A 232 3.83 17.86 -19.66
N ILE A 233 3.47 16.82 -18.91
CA ILE A 233 4.05 16.49 -17.62
C ILE A 233 4.75 15.15 -17.77
N VAL A 234 6.05 15.13 -17.50
CA VAL A 234 6.87 13.92 -17.55
C VAL A 234 7.40 13.66 -16.15
N MET A 235 7.03 12.50 -15.58
CA MET A 235 7.55 12.01 -14.30
C MET A 235 8.35 10.74 -14.55
N ALA A 236 9.52 10.64 -13.92
CA ALA A 236 10.31 9.42 -13.90
C ALA A 236 11.12 9.29 -12.61
N SER A 237 11.69 8.11 -12.37
CA SER A 237 12.61 7.90 -11.24
C SER A 237 13.90 8.72 -11.36
N GLU A 238 14.26 9.16 -12.57
CA GLU A 238 15.46 9.96 -12.84
C GLU A 238 15.15 11.14 -13.79
N MET A 239 16.05 12.14 -13.83
CA MET A 239 15.95 13.21 -14.85
C MET A 239 16.69 12.77 -16.10
N GLY A 240 16.25 13.26 -17.27
CA GLY A 240 16.94 13.00 -18.54
C GLY A 240 16.50 11.73 -19.27
N VAL A 241 15.42 11.08 -18.84
CA VAL A 241 14.84 9.92 -19.52
C VAL A 241 14.29 10.23 -20.92
N LEU A 242 13.90 11.49 -21.15
CA LEU A 242 13.49 12.02 -22.44
C LEU A 242 14.31 13.27 -22.76
N THR A 243 14.68 13.43 -24.03
CA THR A 243 15.37 14.63 -24.51
C THR A 243 14.34 15.72 -24.79
N ILE A 244 14.25 16.69 -23.89
CA ILE A 244 13.33 17.84 -24.00
C ILE A 244 14.16 19.12 -24.02
N PRO A 245 13.97 20.04 -25.00
CA PRO A 245 14.69 21.30 -25.05
C PRO A 245 14.51 22.13 -23.78
N GLU A 246 15.60 22.69 -23.25
CA GLU A 246 15.59 23.40 -21.95
C GLU A 246 14.67 24.63 -21.96
N ASP A 247 14.61 25.32 -23.10
CA ASP A 247 13.74 26.48 -23.31
C ASP A 247 12.25 26.13 -23.33
N GLN A 248 11.89 24.85 -23.50
CA GLN A 248 10.51 24.37 -23.42
C GLN A 248 10.09 24.00 -21.99
N ILE A 249 10.99 24.00 -21.02
CA ILE A 249 10.70 23.54 -19.66
C ILE A 249 10.32 24.73 -18.77
N ILE A 250 9.11 24.67 -18.18
CA ILE A 250 8.62 25.67 -17.22
C ILE A 250 9.11 25.32 -15.82
N THR A 251 8.97 24.05 -15.43
CA THR A 251 9.24 23.58 -14.07
C THR A 251 10.04 22.29 -14.11
N LYS A 252 11.06 22.18 -13.25
CA LYS A 252 11.76 20.93 -12.92
C LYS A 252 11.76 20.76 -11.42
N TRP A 253 11.23 19.65 -10.93
CA TRP A 253 11.12 19.43 -9.49
C TRP A 253 11.22 17.96 -9.11
N ARG A 254 11.18 17.70 -7.80
CA ARG A 254 11.10 16.35 -7.22
C ARG A 254 9.81 16.19 -6.43
N LEU A 255 9.22 15.01 -6.49
CA LEU A 255 8.11 14.67 -5.60
C LEU A 255 8.66 14.53 -4.18
N GLN A 256 7.98 15.13 -3.20
CA GLN A 256 8.39 15.13 -1.80
C GLN A 256 7.63 14.06 -1.02
N PRO A 257 8.20 13.52 0.08
CA PRO A 257 7.47 12.60 0.96
C PRO A 257 6.12 13.18 1.36
N GLY A 258 5.08 12.35 1.28
CA GLY A 258 3.71 12.74 1.60
C GLY A 258 3.04 13.66 0.58
N LYS A 259 3.71 14.19 -0.45
CA LYS A 259 3.09 15.01 -1.50
C LYS A 259 2.59 14.13 -2.66
N MET A 260 1.45 14.53 -3.24
CA MET A 260 0.85 13.90 -4.41
C MET A 260 0.98 14.81 -5.64
N LEU A 261 1.44 14.24 -6.75
CA LEU A 261 1.33 14.84 -8.08
C LEU A 261 0.07 14.26 -8.73
N LEU A 262 -0.88 15.08 -9.14
CA LEU A 262 -2.11 14.61 -9.77
C LEU A 262 -2.45 15.48 -10.98
N VAL A 263 -2.66 14.85 -12.13
CA VAL A 263 -3.16 15.47 -13.35
C VAL A 263 -4.57 14.94 -13.57
N ASP A 264 -5.52 15.86 -13.71
CA ASP A 264 -6.89 15.54 -14.04
C ASP A 264 -7.13 15.89 -15.51
N LEU A 265 -7.40 14.88 -16.34
CA LEU A 265 -7.59 15.04 -17.78
C LEU A 265 -8.98 15.58 -18.12
N GLU A 266 -9.96 15.41 -17.24
CA GLU A 266 -11.30 15.99 -17.42
C GLU A 266 -11.26 17.49 -17.14
N GLN A 267 -10.49 17.92 -16.13
CA GLN A 267 -10.25 19.34 -15.86
C GLN A 267 -9.13 19.95 -16.72
N GLY A 268 -8.31 19.13 -17.37
CA GLY A 268 -7.20 19.55 -18.21
C GLY A 268 -6.09 20.29 -17.45
N ARG A 269 -5.85 19.95 -16.18
CA ARG A 269 -4.86 20.66 -15.35
C ARG A 269 -4.16 19.78 -14.32
N LEU A 270 -3.00 20.26 -13.86
CA LEU A 270 -2.35 19.76 -12.65
C LEU A 270 -3.13 20.24 -11.42
N ILE A 271 -3.52 19.32 -10.55
CA ILE A 271 -4.17 19.62 -9.27
C ILE A 271 -3.09 19.76 -8.19
N PRO A 272 -2.97 20.91 -7.52
CA PRO A 272 -2.03 21.10 -6.42
C PRO A 272 -2.31 20.15 -5.24
N ASP A 273 -1.26 19.61 -4.61
CA ASP A 273 -1.37 18.71 -3.45
C ASP A 273 -2.26 19.27 -2.34
N ASP A 274 -2.08 20.54 -1.99
CA ASP A 274 -2.83 21.17 -0.91
C ASP A 274 -4.31 21.38 -1.28
N GLU A 275 -4.63 21.49 -2.57
CA GLU A 275 -6.02 21.54 -3.05
C GLU A 275 -6.70 20.17 -2.86
N ILE A 276 -6.07 19.09 -3.34
CA ILE A 276 -6.57 17.70 -3.20
C ILE A 276 -6.87 17.40 -1.74
N LYS A 277 -5.91 17.69 -0.86
CA LYS A 277 -6.01 17.33 0.55
C LYS A 277 -6.97 18.22 1.31
N ALA A 278 -7.06 19.51 0.96
CA ALA A 278 -8.03 20.40 1.57
C ALA A 278 -9.46 20.03 1.17
N GLU A 279 -9.69 19.62 -0.07
CA GLU A 279 -10.99 19.13 -0.53
C GLU A 279 -11.39 17.86 0.22
N LEU A 280 -10.52 16.84 0.21
CA LEU A 280 -10.80 15.56 0.85
C LEU A 280 -10.97 15.70 2.36
N ALA A 281 -10.13 16.49 3.04
CA ALA A 281 -10.27 16.75 4.47
C ALA A 281 -11.54 17.53 4.86
N ARG A 282 -12.21 18.18 3.88
CA ARG A 282 -13.48 18.91 4.08
C ARG A 282 -14.69 18.15 3.55
N SER A 283 -14.50 17.02 2.88
CA SER A 283 -15.60 16.22 2.32
C SER A 283 -16.58 15.75 3.39
N HIS A 284 -16.09 15.51 4.61
CA HIS A 284 -16.88 15.08 5.75
C HIS A 284 -16.43 15.74 7.06
N PRO A 285 -17.28 15.81 8.09
CA PRO A 285 -16.94 16.37 9.40
C PRO A 285 -16.12 15.39 10.25
N TYR A 286 -14.92 15.03 9.80
CA TYR A 286 -14.09 13.99 10.43
C TYR A 286 -13.81 14.24 11.91
N LYS A 287 -13.55 15.51 12.28
CA LYS A 287 -13.29 15.89 13.68
C LYS A 287 -14.48 15.56 14.59
N GLU A 288 -15.69 15.90 14.16
CA GLU A 288 -16.92 15.60 14.92
C GLU A 288 -17.16 14.09 15.04
N TRP A 289 -16.83 13.32 13.99
CA TRP A 289 -16.93 11.86 14.03
C TRP A 289 -15.94 11.25 15.02
N LEU A 290 -14.69 11.72 15.05
CA LEU A 290 -13.67 11.29 15.99
C LEU A 290 -14.09 11.61 17.43
N GLU A 291 -14.46 12.87 17.72
CA GLU A 291 -14.93 13.29 19.05
C GLU A 291 -16.11 12.46 19.57
N ARG A 292 -16.99 12.01 18.66
CA ARG A 292 -18.16 11.19 19.03
C ARG A 292 -17.85 9.71 19.24
N THR A 293 -16.82 9.17 18.56
CA THR A 293 -16.64 7.71 18.44
C THR A 293 -15.33 7.18 19.02
N GLN A 294 -14.31 8.03 19.15
CA GLN A 294 -13.00 7.68 19.66
C GLN A 294 -12.95 7.92 21.17
N ILE A 295 -12.34 6.98 21.90
CA ILE A 295 -12.06 7.12 23.32
C ILE A 295 -10.53 7.11 23.48
N VAL A 296 -9.96 8.22 23.93
CA VAL A 296 -8.52 8.34 24.22
C VAL A 296 -8.28 7.88 25.65
N LEU A 297 -7.65 6.71 25.80
CA LEU A 297 -7.46 6.07 27.11
C LEU A 297 -6.57 6.91 28.04
N GLU A 298 -5.65 7.68 27.49
CA GLU A 298 -4.73 8.56 28.21
C GLU A 298 -5.43 9.75 28.89
N GLU A 299 -6.60 10.15 28.39
CA GLU A 299 -7.40 11.23 28.95
C GLU A 299 -8.35 10.76 30.06
N LEU A 300 -8.52 9.45 30.21
CA LEU A 300 -9.36 8.88 31.26
C LEU A 300 -8.71 9.08 32.65
N PRO A 301 -9.54 9.23 33.71
CA PRO A 301 -9.02 9.39 35.07
C PRO A 301 -8.16 8.19 35.46
N LYS A 302 -6.97 8.47 36.00
CA LYS A 302 -6.04 7.44 36.47
C LYS A 302 -6.70 6.63 37.59
N VAL A 303 -6.83 5.32 37.37
CA VAL A 303 -7.29 4.38 38.39
C VAL A 303 -6.08 3.99 39.26
N PRO A 304 -6.20 3.97 40.59
CA PRO A 304 -5.12 3.48 41.45
C PRO A 304 -4.77 2.05 41.06
N THR A 305 -3.49 1.82 40.76
CA THR A 305 -2.96 0.50 40.44
C THR A 305 -3.03 -0.36 41.69
N THR A 306 -4.04 -1.20 41.78
CA THR A 306 -4.10 -2.22 42.84
C THR A 306 -3.19 -3.37 42.42
N GLY A 307 -2.21 -3.70 43.25
CA GLY A 307 -1.36 -4.86 43.02
C GLY A 307 -2.22 -6.11 42.86
N VAL A 308 -1.90 -6.95 41.87
CA VAL A 308 -2.64 -8.18 41.60
C VAL A 308 -2.66 -9.05 42.85
N ARG A 309 -3.84 -9.24 43.44
CA ARG A 309 -4.03 -10.15 44.57
C ARG A 309 -3.97 -11.58 44.05
N SER A 310 -2.93 -12.29 44.45
CA SER A 310 -2.78 -13.72 44.19
C SER A 310 -2.65 -14.46 45.52
N ASN A 311 -3.24 -15.65 45.57
CA ASN A 311 -3.05 -16.61 46.65
C ASN A 311 -1.70 -17.35 46.56
N LEU A 312 -0.95 -17.16 45.47
CA LEU A 312 0.39 -17.72 45.27
C LEU A 312 1.46 -16.65 45.50
N SER A 313 2.63 -17.10 45.97
CA SER A 313 3.77 -16.20 46.14
C SER A 313 4.24 -15.63 44.80
N LEU A 314 4.96 -14.50 44.81
CA LEU A 314 5.57 -13.96 43.59
C LEU A 314 6.60 -14.93 43.00
N LEU A 315 7.40 -15.58 43.85
CA LEU A 315 8.46 -16.49 43.44
C LEU A 315 7.88 -17.72 42.70
N ASP A 316 6.81 -18.32 43.22
CA ASP A 316 6.18 -19.48 42.57
C ASP A 316 5.67 -19.11 41.17
N ARG A 317 5.10 -17.90 41.02
CA ARG A 317 4.64 -17.41 39.72
C ARG A 317 5.79 -17.13 38.76
N GLN A 318 6.87 -16.51 39.25
CA GLN A 318 8.09 -16.29 38.47
C GLN A 318 8.66 -17.62 37.96
N GLN A 319 8.77 -18.61 38.83
CA GLN A 319 9.25 -19.95 38.46
C GLN A 319 8.34 -20.65 37.47
N ALA A 320 7.01 -20.55 37.64
CA ALA A 320 6.03 -21.14 36.72
C ALA A 320 6.16 -20.58 35.29
N PHE A 321 6.52 -19.30 35.14
CA PHE A 321 6.76 -18.67 33.84
C PHE A 321 8.24 -18.68 33.39
N GLY A 322 9.12 -19.34 34.16
CA GLY A 322 10.53 -19.51 33.81
C GLY A 322 11.40 -18.26 34.00
N TYR A 323 10.99 -17.29 34.82
CA TYR A 323 11.83 -16.16 35.19
C TYR A 323 13.04 -16.62 36.00
N SER A 324 14.21 -16.15 35.61
CA SER A 324 15.47 -16.36 36.30
C SER A 324 15.93 -15.10 37.05
N GLN A 325 16.94 -15.25 37.91
CA GLN A 325 17.58 -14.11 38.55
C GLN A 325 18.23 -13.17 37.53
N GLU A 326 18.77 -13.72 36.43
CA GLU A 326 19.34 -12.94 35.33
C GLU A 326 18.28 -12.09 34.62
N ASP A 327 17.09 -12.63 34.35
CA ASP A 327 16.00 -11.86 33.75
C ASP A 327 15.65 -10.63 34.61
N ILE A 328 15.62 -10.80 35.93
CA ILE A 328 15.28 -9.71 36.85
C ILE A 328 16.44 -8.71 36.97
N ALA A 329 17.64 -9.20 37.25
CA ALA A 329 18.79 -8.35 37.56
C ALA A 329 19.38 -7.68 36.31
N ILE A 330 19.45 -8.38 35.18
CA ILE A 330 20.10 -7.92 33.96
C ILE A 330 19.10 -7.26 33.03
N LEU A 331 17.93 -7.87 32.79
CA LEU A 331 16.98 -7.36 31.79
C LEU A 331 15.97 -6.36 32.39
N MET A 332 15.30 -6.73 33.49
CA MET A 332 14.21 -5.92 34.05
C MET A 332 14.69 -4.70 34.82
N THR A 333 15.82 -4.80 35.52
CA THR A 333 16.31 -3.71 36.38
C THR A 333 16.61 -2.43 35.59
N PRO A 334 17.32 -2.45 34.45
CA PRO A 334 17.51 -1.25 33.61
C PRO A 334 16.20 -0.63 33.13
N MET A 335 15.25 -1.46 32.66
CA MET A 335 13.94 -0.98 32.21
C MET A 335 13.18 -0.25 33.32
N ALA A 336 13.27 -0.74 34.55
CA ALA A 336 12.61 -0.11 35.70
C ALA A 336 13.36 1.14 36.22
N ALA A 337 14.70 1.15 36.18
CA ALA A 337 15.51 2.19 36.78
C ALA A 337 15.71 3.41 35.88
N ILE A 338 15.94 3.19 34.58
CA ILE A 338 16.29 4.25 33.62
C ILE A 338 15.35 4.31 32.41
N GLY A 339 14.44 3.34 32.24
CA GLY A 339 13.47 3.33 31.13
C GLY A 339 14.05 2.84 29.80
N GLU A 340 15.21 2.20 29.81
CA GLU A 340 15.88 1.65 28.63
C GLU A 340 16.02 0.12 28.73
N GLU A 341 16.10 -0.56 27.59
CA GLU A 341 16.39 -1.99 27.56
C GLU A 341 17.85 -2.28 27.94
N ALA A 342 18.13 -3.52 28.35
CA ALA A 342 19.46 -3.92 28.76
C ALA A 342 20.43 -3.99 27.57
N ALA A 343 21.55 -3.28 27.65
CA ALA A 343 22.63 -3.38 26.68
C ALA A 343 23.61 -4.53 27.05
N GLY A 344 24.02 -5.29 26.04
CA GLY A 344 24.98 -6.38 26.16
C GLY A 344 25.96 -6.43 24.98
N SER A 345 26.91 -7.34 25.00
CA SER A 345 27.87 -7.57 23.91
C SER A 345 28.15 -9.06 23.74
N MET A 346 28.92 -9.42 22.70
CA MET A 346 29.16 -10.79 22.24
C MET A 346 27.94 -11.46 21.58
N GLY A 347 28.17 -12.58 20.89
CA GLY A 347 27.12 -13.37 20.26
C GLY A 347 26.35 -14.24 21.26
N ASN A 348 25.14 -14.65 20.90
CA ASN A 348 24.38 -15.62 21.67
C ASN A 348 24.92 -17.04 21.40
N ASP A 349 25.63 -17.62 22.37
CA ASP A 349 26.22 -18.96 22.32
C ASP A 349 25.31 -20.06 22.89
N THR A 350 24.10 -19.71 23.33
CA THR A 350 23.15 -20.68 23.86
C THR A 350 22.50 -21.52 22.75
N PRO A 351 22.13 -22.78 23.02
CA PRO A 351 21.39 -23.58 22.05
C PRO A 351 20.11 -22.89 21.59
N ILE A 352 19.73 -23.09 20.32
CA ILE A 352 18.42 -22.69 19.84
C ILE A 352 17.33 -23.36 20.70
N SER A 353 16.19 -22.68 20.89
CA SER A 353 15.20 -23.09 21.89
C SER A 353 14.74 -24.55 21.79
N ALA A 354 14.63 -25.09 20.58
CA ALA A 354 14.24 -26.48 20.32
C ALA A 354 15.29 -27.53 20.75
N LEU A 355 16.56 -27.13 20.91
CA LEU A 355 17.67 -27.99 21.32
C LEU A 355 18.15 -27.71 22.75
N SER A 356 17.42 -26.86 23.48
CA SER A 356 17.76 -26.50 24.85
C SER A 356 17.35 -27.61 25.83
N ASP A 357 18.27 -28.01 26.71
CA ASP A 357 17.96 -28.91 27.84
C ASP A 357 17.12 -28.24 28.94
N LYS A 358 16.97 -26.91 28.86
CA LYS A 358 16.12 -26.10 29.75
C LYS A 358 14.78 -25.79 29.10
N ALA A 359 13.73 -25.69 29.91
CA ALA A 359 12.43 -25.19 29.47
C ALA A 359 12.55 -23.75 28.94
N LYS A 360 12.07 -23.50 27.72
CA LYS A 360 12.15 -22.20 27.06
C LYS A 360 10.75 -21.62 26.84
N PRO A 361 10.51 -20.34 27.18
CA PRO A 361 9.26 -19.66 26.86
C PRO A 361 8.98 -19.61 25.37
N LEU A 362 7.69 -19.57 25.00
CA LEU A 362 7.23 -19.61 23.62
C LEU A 362 7.85 -18.52 22.74
N PHE A 363 7.99 -17.29 23.25
CA PHE A 363 8.52 -16.16 22.48
C PHE A 363 9.95 -16.40 21.97
N THR A 364 10.74 -17.25 22.63
CA THR A 364 12.12 -17.53 22.22
C THR A 364 12.23 -18.29 20.89
N TYR A 365 11.15 -18.96 20.47
CA TYR A 365 11.03 -19.66 19.20
C TYR A 365 10.72 -18.72 18.03
N PHE A 366 10.21 -17.52 18.31
CA PHE A 366 9.94 -16.51 17.31
C PHE A 366 11.17 -15.62 17.16
N LYS A 367 11.72 -15.56 15.95
CA LYS A 367 12.80 -14.63 15.62
C LYS A 367 12.20 -13.39 14.97
N GLN A 368 12.66 -12.23 15.40
CA GLN A 368 12.26 -10.97 14.78
C GLN A 368 12.79 -10.95 13.35
N ASN A 369 11.91 -10.67 12.40
CA ASN A 369 12.33 -10.41 11.03
C ASN A 369 12.99 -9.03 10.97
N PHE A 370 13.98 -8.89 10.11
CA PHE A 370 14.60 -7.62 9.78
C PHE A 370 14.73 -7.49 8.26
N ALA A 371 14.79 -6.26 7.79
CA ALA A 371 14.97 -5.97 6.39
C ALA A 371 16.45 -5.99 6.02
N GLN A 372 16.78 -6.58 4.87
CA GLN A 372 18.14 -6.63 4.36
C GLN A 372 18.11 -6.45 2.84
N VAL A 373 18.82 -5.44 2.34
CA VAL A 373 18.94 -5.06 0.91
C VAL A 373 17.65 -4.58 0.26
N THR A 374 16.54 -5.30 0.40
CA THR A 374 15.31 -5.07 -0.37
C THR A 374 14.58 -3.79 0.06
N ASN A 375 14.55 -3.52 1.37
CA ASN A 375 14.13 -2.24 1.95
C ASN A 375 15.05 -1.82 3.13
N PRO A 376 15.19 -0.50 3.41
CA PRO A 376 15.97 -0.02 4.55
C PRO A 376 15.21 -0.15 5.88
N PRO A 377 15.89 -0.39 7.01
CA PRO A 377 15.33 -0.15 8.34
C PRO A 377 15.21 1.35 8.64
N ILE A 378 14.40 1.72 9.63
CA ILE A 378 14.21 3.09 10.11
C ILE A 378 14.71 3.20 11.55
#